data_AF-A0A0Q6MTW9-F1
#
_entry.id   AF-A0A0Q6MTW9-F1
#
_cell.length_a   1.000
_cell.length_b   1.000
_cell.length_c   1.000
_cell.angle_alpha   90.00
_cell.angle_beta   90.00
_cell.angle_gamma   90.00
#
_symmetry.space_group_name_H-M   'P 1'
#
loop_
_entity.id
_entity.type
_entity.pdbx_description
1 polymer ?
#
loop_
_entity_poly.entity_id
_entity_poly.type
_entity_poly.pdbx_seq_one_letter_code
_entity_poly.pdbx_strand_id
1 'polypeptide(L)'
;MADVAAPAWVRNTAPDGTGFIRAGSGAPVLLIHGVGMNAAIWQDQIASMEDRHDLIAIDMLGHGTSPLPPENAALSDFAEQALRLLDHLGLASVSIVGHSMGALVALEIALRAPSRIRSIVCLNAVFRRPETLARAVRERAAALGTHGDPSAIAATLARWFGDPLPESLAGAAATARTALEGVDPEGYARTYRLFAHADAEHAETLAGLAGPALFMTGSDDSNSTPAMSAAMARLAPHGQCLVLSGERHMMAMASPEKVTHHISAFLDAGEAATPQDDPAFDSGEFRRALGSFLTGVTIVTTVSAEGEPRGFTANSFASVSLEPPLVLVCIAKKALGHSAFSTSKGFAINILSESQKAQSGIFASKAADKFATVTWQPGQSGNPLIDGSVAVFDCAMHKLVDAGDHSILIGRVRDFSHNGAQPLGYCRGTYVTPGLSQEALAAAPHGTEVGAILENEGRVLFFETPDGFHELPAGRGLGSPKDAGSLKGCLAAKAVDAQLGFLFAVWDDAADPSRSHVYYRGSVTAPSPGDRQTRLVDIDHIVDLRIADPAVRSMLARYVRERTEDAFGVYVGNAVEGEVRPLARAASSQALTGRR
;
A
#
# COMPACT_ATOMS: atom_id res chain seq x y z
N MET A 1 20.04 6.40 -48.38
CA MET A 1 20.73 7.28 -47.42
C MET A 1 19.70 8.27 -46.92
N ALA A 2 19.00 7.90 -45.84
CA ALA A 2 18.14 8.85 -45.15
C ALA A 2 19.05 9.77 -44.34
N ASP A 3 18.92 11.07 -44.59
CA ASP A 3 19.65 12.13 -43.92
C ASP A 3 19.28 12.08 -42.43
N VAL A 4 20.19 11.59 -41.59
CA VAL A 4 20.02 11.63 -40.13
C VAL A 4 20.18 13.10 -39.77
N ALA A 5 19.06 13.77 -39.52
CA ALA A 5 19.06 15.16 -39.09
C ALA A 5 20.07 15.35 -37.96
N ALA A 6 20.99 16.29 -38.12
CA ALA A 6 21.97 16.61 -37.09
C ALA A 6 21.24 16.94 -35.79
N PRO A 7 21.73 16.45 -34.62
CA PRO A 7 21.04 16.65 -33.36
C PRO A 7 20.85 18.14 -33.06
N ALA A 8 19.66 18.50 -32.55
CA ALA A 8 19.23 19.88 -32.28
C ALA A 8 19.92 20.53 -31.06
N TRP A 9 20.85 19.83 -30.41
CA TRP A 9 21.51 20.26 -29.17
C TRP A 9 22.95 20.70 -29.40
N VAL A 10 23.43 21.59 -28.53
CA VAL A 10 24.79 22.12 -28.57
C VAL A 10 25.64 21.48 -27.47
N ARG A 11 26.83 21.01 -27.85
CA ARG A 11 27.85 20.53 -26.92
C ARG A 11 28.63 21.71 -26.35
N ASN A 12 28.76 21.74 -25.04
CA ASN A 12 29.41 22.80 -24.27
C ASN A 12 30.57 22.23 -23.46
N THR A 13 31.40 23.12 -22.90
CA THR A 13 32.55 22.77 -22.08
C THR A 13 32.59 23.67 -20.85
N ALA A 14 32.65 23.07 -19.66
CA ALA A 14 32.82 23.78 -18.40
C ALA A 14 34.27 24.25 -18.22
N PRO A 15 34.57 25.20 -17.30
CA PRO A 15 35.91 25.76 -17.11
C PRO A 15 37.01 24.74 -16.79
N ASP A 16 36.64 23.60 -16.22
CA ASP A 16 37.57 22.50 -15.91
C ASP A 16 37.80 21.51 -17.06
N GLY A 17 37.23 21.80 -18.24
CA GLY A 17 37.29 20.96 -19.43
C GLY A 17 36.18 19.91 -19.53
N THR A 18 35.25 19.83 -18.56
CA THR A 18 34.16 18.85 -18.63
C THR A 18 33.24 19.15 -19.81
N GLY A 19 33.14 18.21 -20.75
CA GLY A 19 32.20 18.24 -21.86
C GLY A 19 30.78 17.86 -21.40
N PHE A 20 29.78 18.56 -21.92
CA PHE A 20 28.38 18.23 -21.67
C PHE A 20 27.45 18.72 -22.78
N ILE A 21 26.26 18.16 -22.84
CA ILE A 21 25.12 18.63 -23.65
C ILE A 21 24.07 19.14 -22.67
N ARG A 22 23.44 20.28 -22.97
CA ARG A 22 22.31 20.78 -22.21
C ARG A 22 21.17 21.18 -23.13
N ALA A 23 19.96 20.74 -22.81
CA ALA A 23 18.76 21.00 -23.60
C ALA A 23 17.52 21.05 -22.69
N GLY A 24 16.51 21.78 -23.15
CA GLY A 24 15.25 21.93 -22.43
C GLY A 24 15.27 22.96 -21.30
N SER A 25 14.19 22.95 -20.54
CA SER A 25 13.99 23.82 -19.38
C SER A 25 13.06 23.15 -18.37
N GLY A 26 13.18 23.48 -17.09
CA GLY A 26 12.38 22.89 -16.03
C GLY A 26 13.24 22.29 -14.93
N ALA A 27 12.79 21.20 -14.34
CA ALA A 27 13.53 20.55 -13.28
C ALA A 27 14.82 19.89 -13.83
N PRO A 28 15.99 20.12 -13.21
CA PRO A 28 17.26 19.69 -13.78
C PRO A 28 17.54 18.20 -13.57
N VAL A 29 17.92 17.50 -14.64
CA VAL A 29 18.24 16.07 -14.64
C VAL A 29 19.62 15.84 -15.25
N LEU A 30 20.52 15.27 -14.47
CA LEU A 30 21.86 14.89 -14.92
C LEU A 30 21.82 13.48 -15.53
N LEU A 31 22.26 13.34 -16.79
CA LEU A 31 22.34 12.08 -17.52
C LEU A 31 23.80 11.64 -17.64
N ILE A 32 24.15 10.47 -17.09
CA ILE A 32 25.52 9.96 -17.02
C ILE A 32 25.63 8.66 -17.82
N HIS A 33 26.44 8.66 -18.89
CA HIS A 33 26.58 7.51 -19.79
C HIS A 33 27.44 6.36 -19.20
N GLY A 34 27.44 5.20 -19.87
CA GLY A 34 28.30 4.06 -19.54
C GLY A 34 29.70 4.11 -20.17
N VAL A 35 30.59 3.19 -19.81
CA VAL A 35 31.97 3.12 -20.35
C VAL A 35 31.96 2.91 -21.87
N GLY A 36 32.82 3.64 -22.59
CA GLY A 36 32.95 3.56 -24.05
C GLY A 36 31.93 4.40 -24.82
N MET A 37 31.01 5.05 -24.12
CA MET A 37 30.00 5.94 -24.68
C MET A 37 30.36 7.41 -24.42
N ASN A 38 29.48 8.34 -24.79
CA ASN A 38 29.61 9.77 -24.50
C ASN A 38 28.21 10.38 -24.29
N ALA A 39 28.11 11.68 -23.99
CA ALA A 39 26.83 12.34 -23.70
C ALA A 39 25.77 12.19 -24.82
N ALA A 40 26.17 11.98 -26.08
CA ALA A 40 25.25 11.90 -27.21
C ALA A 40 24.36 10.65 -27.22
N ILE A 41 24.68 9.62 -26.44
CA ILE A 41 23.81 8.42 -26.36
C ILE A 41 22.42 8.72 -25.81
N TRP A 42 22.29 9.84 -25.10
CA TRP A 42 21.04 10.29 -24.50
C TRP A 42 20.17 11.09 -25.47
N GLN A 43 20.52 11.20 -26.75
CA GLN A 43 19.81 12.04 -27.71
C GLN A 43 18.29 11.77 -27.76
N ASP A 44 17.87 10.51 -27.68
CA ASP A 44 16.46 10.13 -27.78
C ASP A 44 15.70 10.49 -26.49
N GLN A 45 16.34 10.30 -25.32
CA GLN A 45 15.82 10.74 -24.04
C GLN A 45 15.74 12.28 -23.99
N ILE A 46 16.76 12.97 -24.50
CA ILE A 46 16.80 14.43 -24.58
C ILE A 46 15.62 14.95 -25.40
N ALA A 47 15.49 14.48 -26.65
CA ALA A 47 14.43 14.91 -27.56
C ALA A 47 13.02 14.63 -27.01
N SER A 48 12.87 13.60 -26.18
CA SER A 48 11.58 13.19 -25.62
C SER A 48 11.23 13.87 -24.29
N MET A 49 12.18 14.52 -23.62
CA MET A 49 12.00 15.05 -22.25
C MET A 49 12.36 16.54 -22.12
N GLU A 50 12.98 17.16 -23.14
CA GLU A 50 13.43 18.56 -23.10
C GLU A 50 12.29 19.59 -22.97
N ASP A 51 11.06 19.18 -23.25
CA ASP A 51 9.86 20.01 -23.08
C ASP A 51 9.47 20.19 -21.60
N ARG A 52 9.92 19.30 -20.71
CA ARG A 52 9.53 19.27 -19.29
C ARG A 52 10.71 19.37 -18.31
N HIS A 53 11.90 19.01 -18.76
CA HIS A 53 13.09 18.95 -17.92
C HIS A 53 14.25 19.73 -18.52
N ASP A 54 15.10 20.26 -17.65
CA ASP A 54 16.42 20.78 -18.02
C ASP A 54 17.40 19.60 -18.00
N LEU A 55 17.73 19.06 -19.17
CA LEU A 55 18.56 17.85 -19.28
C LEU A 55 20.02 18.21 -19.48
N ILE A 56 20.88 17.65 -18.63
CA ILE A 56 22.34 17.83 -18.65
C ILE A 56 23.00 16.47 -18.87
N ALA A 57 23.40 16.17 -20.10
CA ALA A 57 24.15 14.94 -20.39
C ALA A 57 25.66 15.22 -20.31
N ILE A 58 26.34 14.61 -19.34
CA ILE A 58 27.78 14.82 -19.09
C ILE A 58 28.61 13.82 -19.89
N ASP A 59 29.75 14.25 -20.44
CA ASP A 59 30.82 13.32 -20.81
C ASP A 59 31.69 13.03 -19.58
N MET A 60 31.71 11.77 -19.15
CA MET A 60 32.58 11.35 -18.05
C MET A 60 34.05 11.55 -18.41
N LEU A 61 34.91 11.70 -17.40
CA LEU A 61 36.36 11.72 -17.58
C LEU A 61 36.82 10.60 -18.54
N GLY A 62 37.69 10.96 -19.49
CA GLY A 62 38.22 10.05 -20.50
C GLY A 62 37.27 9.70 -21.64
N HIS A 63 36.12 10.36 -21.73
CA HIS A 63 35.11 10.15 -22.77
C HIS A 63 34.67 11.48 -23.39
N GLY A 64 34.15 11.39 -24.61
CA GLY A 64 33.67 12.55 -25.36
C GLY A 64 34.75 13.63 -25.47
N THR A 65 34.47 14.81 -24.95
CA THR A 65 35.41 15.95 -24.94
C THR A 65 36.00 16.25 -23.56
N SER A 66 35.74 15.40 -22.57
CA SER A 66 36.23 15.58 -21.20
C SER A 66 37.68 15.12 -21.03
N PRO A 67 38.44 15.72 -20.09
CA PRO A 67 39.83 15.33 -19.83
C PRO A 67 39.95 13.90 -19.32
N LEU A 68 41.16 13.33 -19.41
CA LEU A 68 41.47 12.00 -18.87
C LEU A 68 41.23 11.93 -17.36
N PRO A 69 40.74 10.80 -16.82
CA PRO A 69 40.69 10.58 -15.38
C PRO A 69 42.11 10.39 -14.84
N PRO A 70 42.34 10.53 -13.52
CA PRO A 70 43.61 10.15 -12.89
C PRO A 70 44.01 8.71 -13.24
N GLU A 71 45.30 8.38 -13.14
CA GLU A 71 45.80 7.04 -13.48
C GLU A 71 45.16 5.95 -12.60
N ASN A 72 44.99 6.25 -11.31
CA ASN A 72 44.31 5.39 -10.32
C ASN A 72 42.93 5.96 -9.98
N ALA A 73 42.09 6.15 -11.00
CA ALA A 73 40.76 6.73 -10.83
C ALA A 73 39.87 5.90 -9.89
N ALA A 74 39.12 6.60 -9.03
CA ALA A 74 38.06 6.06 -8.19
C ALA A 74 36.71 6.65 -8.61
N LEU A 75 35.60 6.06 -8.14
CA LEU A 75 34.26 6.59 -8.41
C LEU A 75 34.11 8.04 -7.93
N SER A 76 34.83 8.41 -6.87
CA SER A 76 34.84 9.77 -6.33
C SER A 76 35.33 10.81 -7.32
N ASP A 77 36.30 10.49 -8.20
CA ASP A 77 36.81 11.44 -9.20
C ASP A 77 35.73 11.83 -10.20
N PHE A 78 34.92 10.85 -10.62
CA PHE A 78 33.79 11.06 -11.53
C PHE A 78 32.62 11.76 -10.83
N ALA A 79 32.35 11.42 -9.57
CA ALA A 79 31.36 12.12 -8.76
C ALA A 79 31.72 13.60 -8.56
N GLU A 80 33.00 13.89 -8.29
CA GLU A 80 33.52 15.25 -8.15
C GLU A 80 33.52 16.02 -9.47
N GLN A 81 33.76 15.36 -10.61
CA GLN A 81 33.56 15.96 -11.94
C GLN A 81 32.10 16.42 -12.11
N ALA A 82 31.14 15.54 -11.85
CA ALA A 82 29.73 15.86 -11.99
C ALA A 82 29.29 16.98 -11.04
N LEU A 83 29.71 16.95 -9.77
CA LEU A 83 29.39 17.99 -8.79
C LEU A 83 29.96 19.36 -9.19
N ARG A 84 31.20 19.42 -9.71
CA ARG A 84 31.78 20.67 -10.24
C ARG A 84 31.02 21.20 -11.45
N LEU A 85 30.52 20.32 -12.32
CA LEU A 85 29.64 20.72 -13.42
C LEU A 85 28.32 21.31 -12.89
N LEU A 86 27.68 20.68 -11.89
CA LEU A 86 26.47 21.22 -11.28
C LEU A 86 26.69 22.59 -10.64
N ASP A 87 27.82 22.78 -9.96
CA ASP A 87 28.20 24.07 -9.35
C ASP A 87 28.43 25.14 -10.42
N HIS A 88 29.11 24.80 -11.52
CA HIS A 88 29.31 25.69 -12.67
C HIS A 88 27.97 26.15 -13.29
N LEU A 89 27.01 25.24 -13.39
CA LEU A 89 25.68 25.52 -13.93
C LEU A 89 24.75 26.21 -12.92
N GLY A 90 25.20 26.41 -11.67
CA GLY A 90 24.40 27.02 -10.60
C GLY A 90 23.25 26.14 -10.10
N LEU A 91 23.34 24.83 -10.27
CA LEU A 91 22.28 23.88 -9.92
C LEU A 91 22.46 23.34 -8.51
N ALA A 92 21.60 23.80 -7.59
CA ALA A 92 21.65 23.41 -6.18
C ALA A 92 21.31 21.92 -5.97
N SER A 93 20.31 21.39 -6.69
CA SER A 93 19.98 19.96 -6.68
C SER A 93 19.51 19.49 -8.05
N VAL A 94 19.68 18.19 -8.32
CA VAL A 94 19.25 17.53 -9.57
C VAL A 94 18.68 16.14 -9.30
N SER A 95 17.89 15.62 -10.23
CA SER A 95 17.72 14.17 -10.36
C SER A 95 18.83 13.59 -11.23
N ILE A 96 19.20 12.32 -11.06
CA ILE A 96 20.26 11.69 -11.86
C ILE A 96 19.70 10.46 -12.58
N VAL A 97 20.01 10.31 -13.87
CA VAL A 97 19.87 9.06 -14.61
C VAL A 97 21.25 8.59 -15.01
N GLY A 98 21.69 7.44 -14.49
CA GLY A 98 22.99 6.86 -14.83
C GLY A 98 22.83 5.53 -15.56
N HIS A 99 23.66 5.29 -16.57
CA HIS A 99 23.71 4.01 -17.29
C HIS A 99 25.02 3.26 -17.03
N SER A 100 24.91 1.98 -16.64
CA SER A 100 26.06 1.09 -16.42
C SER A 100 27.06 1.71 -15.42
N MET A 101 28.28 2.03 -15.83
CA MET A 101 29.24 2.77 -15.00
C MET A 101 28.69 4.13 -14.52
N GLY A 102 27.94 4.85 -15.35
CA GLY A 102 27.30 6.09 -14.95
C GLY A 102 26.28 5.92 -13.83
N ALA A 103 25.68 4.72 -13.69
CA ALA A 103 24.82 4.39 -12.55
C ALA A 103 25.61 4.22 -11.25
N LEU A 104 26.83 3.65 -11.30
CA LEU A 104 27.72 3.60 -10.14
C LEU A 104 28.17 5.00 -9.74
N VAL A 105 28.50 5.86 -10.70
CA VAL A 105 28.81 7.28 -10.43
C VAL A 105 27.59 8.00 -9.83
N ALA A 106 26.38 7.76 -10.33
CA ALA A 106 25.16 8.33 -9.76
C ALA A 106 24.95 7.92 -8.29
N LEU A 107 25.18 6.65 -7.96
CA LEU A 107 25.14 6.14 -6.58
C LEU A 107 26.20 6.81 -5.69
N GLU A 108 27.42 6.95 -6.19
CA GLU A 108 28.51 7.62 -5.48
C GLU A 108 28.15 9.06 -5.12
N ILE A 109 27.60 9.83 -6.08
CA ILE A 109 27.16 11.20 -5.85
C ILE A 109 26.03 11.24 -4.80
N ALA A 110 25.02 10.38 -4.94
CA ALA A 110 23.85 10.39 -4.06
C ALA A 110 24.17 10.00 -2.62
N LEU A 111 25.15 9.11 -2.41
CA LEU A 111 25.60 8.72 -1.08
C LEU A 111 26.50 9.79 -0.42
N ARG A 112 27.33 10.47 -1.20
CA ARG A 112 28.27 11.50 -0.68
C ARG A 112 27.62 12.87 -0.49
N ALA A 113 26.67 13.22 -1.35
CA ALA A 113 26.05 14.53 -1.40
C ALA A 113 24.52 14.41 -1.48
N PRO A 114 23.86 13.77 -0.49
CA PRO A 114 22.42 13.48 -0.56
C PRO A 114 21.54 14.73 -0.72
N SER A 115 21.97 15.88 -0.17
CA SER A 115 21.24 17.15 -0.33
C SER A 115 21.26 17.71 -1.75
N ARG A 116 22.19 17.25 -2.60
CA ARG A 116 22.28 17.63 -4.01
C ARG A 116 21.35 16.79 -4.89
N ILE A 117 20.83 15.68 -4.40
CA ILE A 117 20.14 14.69 -5.23
C ILE A 117 18.66 14.59 -4.84
N ARG A 118 17.77 14.86 -5.80
CA ARG A 118 16.32 14.71 -5.62
C ARG A 118 15.87 13.27 -5.77
N SER A 119 16.34 12.59 -6.81
CA SER A 119 16.03 11.18 -7.09
C SER A 119 17.09 10.59 -8.02
N ILE A 120 17.21 9.26 -8.05
CA ILE A 120 18.13 8.56 -8.97
C ILE A 120 17.45 7.47 -9.77
N VAL A 121 17.88 7.30 -11.02
CA VAL A 121 17.52 6.19 -11.90
C VAL A 121 18.80 5.51 -12.37
N CYS A 122 18.99 4.25 -12.00
CA CYS A 122 20.15 3.44 -12.32
C CYS A 122 19.79 2.42 -13.39
N LEU A 123 20.24 2.65 -14.62
CA LEU A 123 20.03 1.76 -15.76
C LEU A 123 21.19 0.76 -15.87
N ASN A 124 20.88 -0.54 -15.95
CA ASN A 124 21.88 -1.61 -16.16
C ASN A 124 23.08 -1.52 -15.20
N ALA A 125 22.83 -1.19 -13.92
CA ALA A 125 23.87 -1.12 -12.89
C ALA A 125 24.32 -2.52 -12.47
N VAL A 126 25.62 -2.68 -12.22
CA VAL A 126 26.20 -3.92 -11.68
C VAL A 126 26.21 -3.88 -10.14
N PHE A 127 26.02 -5.03 -9.51
CA PHE A 127 26.05 -5.14 -8.05
C PHE A 127 26.46 -6.54 -7.59
N ARG A 128 27.52 -6.65 -6.79
CA ARG A 128 28.06 -7.91 -6.22
C ARG A 128 28.04 -9.06 -7.24
N ARG A 129 28.76 -8.89 -8.35
CA ARG A 129 28.79 -9.86 -9.45
C ARG A 129 29.21 -11.24 -8.92
N PRO A 130 28.57 -12.33 -9.38
CA PRO A 130 29.12 -13.66 -9.21
C PRO A 130 30.56 -13.72 -9.72
N GLU A 131 31.42 -14.45 -9.00
CA GLU A 131 32.88 -14.47 -9.27
C GLU A 131 33.22 -14.85 -10.72
N THR A 132 32.41 -15.72 -11.35
CA THR A 132 32.57 -16.07 -12.76
C THR A 132 32.41 -14.88 -13.70
N LEU A 133 31.39 -14.03 -13.48
CA LEU A 133 31.17 -12.81 -14.24
C LEU A 133 32.22 -11.75 -13.89
N ALA A 134 32.55 -11.61 -12.60
CA ALA A 134 33.55 -10.65 -12.13
C ALA A 134 34.92 -10.92 -12.78
N ARG A 135 35.35 -12.18 -12.79
CA ARG A 135 36.58 -12.62 -13.46
C ARG A 135 36.58 -12.33 -14.96
N ALA A 136 35.48 -12.63 -15.67
CA ALA A 136 35.38 -12.35 -17.11
C ALA A 136 35.46 -10.84 -17.44
N VAL A 137 34.98 -9.96 -16.57
CA VAL A 137 35.14 -8.51 -16.73
C VAL A 137 36.59 -8.08 -16.45
N ARG A 138 37.22 -8.62 -15.40
CA ARG A 138 38.63 -8.34 -15.07
C ARG A 138 39.61 -8.82 -16.16
N GLU A 139 39.40 -10.00 -16.72
CA GLU A 139 40.18 -10.53 -17.84
C GLU A 139 40.08 -9.63 -19.07
N ARG A 140 38.87 -9.13 -19.39
CA ARG A 140 38.67 -8.13 -20.46
C ARG A 140 39.41 -6.84 -20.15
N ALA A 141 39.32 -6.33 -18.92
CA ALA A 141 40.00 -5.10 -18.51
C ALA A 141 41.53 -5.22 -18.61
N ALA A 142 42.10 -6.39 -18.27
CA ALA A 142 43.53 -6.67 -18.39
C ALA A 142 43.98 -6.80 -19.86
N ALA A 143 43.09 -7.25 -20.75
CA ALA A 143 43.36 -7.36 -22.17
C ALA A 143 43.24 -6.03 -22.95
N LEU A 144 42.73 -4.97 -22.32
CA LEU A 144 42.67 -3.65 -22.94
C LEU A 144 44.08 -3.05 -23.07
N GLY A 145 44.63 -3.10 -24.29
CA GLY A 145 45.80 -2.33 -24.69
C GLY A 145 45.49 -0.85 -24.94
N THR A 146 46.49 -0.07 -25.35
CA THR A 146 46.36 1.37 -25.69
C THR A 146 45.71 1.64 -27.05
N HIS A 147 45.31 0.62 -27.80
CA HIS A 147 44.72 0.74 -29.13
C HIS A 147 43.42 -0.06 -29.22
N GLY A 148 42.37 0.56 -29.74
CA GLY A 148 41.05 -0.08 -29.90
C GLY A 148 41.10 -1.24 -30.89
N ASP A 149 40.87 -2.46 -30.41
CA ASP A 149 40.79 -3.67 -31.23
C ASP A 149 39.38 -3.79 -31.85
N PRO A 150 39.24 -3.78 -33.21
CA PRO A 150 37.96 -3.96 -33.88
C PRO A 150 37.22 -5.26 -33.49
N SER A 151 37.95 -6.33 -33.17
CA SER A 151 37.37 -7.59 -32.69
C SER A 151 36.70 -7.42 -31.31
N ALA A 152 37.31 -6.63 -30.43
CA ALA A 152 36.77 -6.31 -29.12
C ALA A 152 35.49 -5.46 -29.22
N ILE A 153 35.39 -4.56 -30.21
CA ILE A 153 34.18 -3.76 -30.48
C ILE A 153 33.04 -4.68 -30.95
N ALA A 154 33.29 -5.57 -31.92
CA ALA A 154 32.28 -6.50 -32.40
C ALA A 154 31.73 -7.40 -31.27
N ALA A 155 32.63 -7.96 -30.44
CA ALA A 155 32.24 -8.76 -29.27
C ALA A 155 31.45 -7.95 -28.23
N THR A 156 31.73 -6.64 -28.11
CA THR A 156 30.98 -5.75 -27.21
C THR A 156 29.58 -5.49 -27.72
N LEU A 157 29.41 -5.19 -29.00
CA LEU A 157 28.10 -4.98 -29.62
C LEU A 157 27.23 -6.24 -29.57
N ALA A 158 27.82 -7.42 -29.81
CA ALA A 158 27.13 -8.70 -29.67
C ALA A 158 26.53 -8.90 -28.25
N ARG A 159 27.29 -8.54 -27.20
CA ARG A 159 26.78 -8.62 -25.81
C ARG A 159 25.71 -7.57 -25.52
N TRP A 160 25.83 -6.39 -26.11
CA TRP A 160 24.96 -5.24 -25.83
C TRP A 160 23.60 -5.32 -26.53
N PHE A 161 23.57 -5.83 -27.77
CA PHE A 161 22.40 -5.85 -28.64
C PHE A 161 21.92 -7.26 -29.03
N GLY A 162 22.76 -8.28 -28.83
CA GLY A 162 22.48 -9.67 -29.21
C GLY A 162 23.32 -10.15 -30.40
N ASP A 163 23.41 -11.47 -30.54
CA ASP A 163 24.05 -12.16 -31.66
C ASP A 163 23.18 -13.36 -32.09
N PRO A 164 22.54 -13.33 -33.28
CA PRO A 164 22.66 -12.29 -34.31
C PRO A 164 22.02 -10.96 -33.88
N LEU A 165 22.57 -9.86 -34.38
CA LEU A 165 22.04 -8.50 -34.17
C LEU A 165 20.64 -8.38 -34.82
N PRO A 166 19.58 -8.03 -34.07
CA PRO A 166 18.26 -7.79 -34.66
C PRO A 166 18.30 -6.62 -35.65
N GLU A 167 17.64 -6.77 -36.81
CA GLU A 167 17.63 -5.75 -37.87
C GLU A 167 17.08 -4.39 -37.37
N SER A 168 16.06 -4.43 -36.51
CA SER A 168 15.49 -3.23 -35.89
C SER A 168 16.49 -2.46 -35.02
N LEU A 169 17.55 -3.10 -34.54
CA LEU A 169 18.57 -2.49 -33.67
C LEU A 169 19.83 -2.07 -34.44
N ALA A 170 19.86 -2.22 -35.77
CA ALA A 170 21.05 -1.93 -36.58
C ALA A 170 21.53 -0.47 -36.45
N GLY A 171 20.60 0.50 -36.42
CA GLY A 171 20.91 1.92 -36.26
C GLY A 171 21.50 2.25 -34.89
N ALA A 172 20.91 1.72 -33.82
CA ALA A 172 21.40 1.89 -32.46
C ALA A 172 22.80 1.27 -32.28
N ALA A 173 23.00 0.06 -32.81
CA ALA A 173 24.30 -0.63 -32.78
C ALA A 173 25.37 0.11 -33.60
N ALA A 174 25.02 0.71 -34.74
CA ALA A 174 25.93 1.54 -35.52
C ALA A 174 26.35 2.80 -34.75
N THR A 175 25.40 3.46 -34.07
CA THR A 175 25.70 4.63 -33.23
C THR A 175 26.63 4.27 -32.07
N ALA A 176 26.36 3.17 -31.37
CA ALA A 176 27.22 2.66 -30.29
C ALA A 176 28.62 2.28 -30.81
N ARG A 177 28.71 1.70 -32.02
CA ARG A 177 29.99 1.41 -32.69
C ARG A 177 30.80 2.69 -32.90
N THR A 178 30.20 3.72 -33.50
CA THR A 178 30.89 4.98 -33.74
C THR A 178 31.39 5.61 -32.45
N ALA A 179 30.62 5.54 -31.36
CA ALA A 179 31.07 6.00 -30.05
C ALA A 179 32.28 5.21 -29.52
N LEU A 180 32.27 3.88 -29.66
CA LEU A 180 33.40 3.01 -29.26
C LEU A 180 34.65 3.21 -30.12
N GLU A 181 34.50 3.52 -31.41
CA GLU A 181 35.62 3.78 -32.32
C GLU A 181 36.24 5.17 -32.07
N GLY A 182 35.44 6.13 -31.59
CA GLY A 182 35.87 7.50 -31.33
C GLY A 182 36.30 7.78 -29.88
N VAL A 183 36.20 6.81 -28.97
CA VAL A 183 36.59 7.01 -27.56
C VAL A 183 38.11 7.12 -27.41
N ASP A 184 38.57 7.97 -26.49
CA ASP A 184 39.99 8.01 -26.13
C ASP A 184 40.42 6.66 -25.54
N PRO A 185 41.42 5.96 -26.12
CA PRO A 185 41.78 4.62 -25.67
C PRO A 185 42.31 4.56 -24.23
N GLU A 186 43.02 5.60 -23.80
CA GLU A 186 43.57 5.69 -22.45
C GLU A 186 42.46 5.98 -21.42
N GLY A 187 41.59 6.93 -21.74
CA GLY A 187 40.40 7.24 -20.95
C GLY A 187 39.46 6.04 -20.80
N TYR A 188 39.20 5.33 -21.90
CA TYR A 188 38.44 4.09 -21.92
C TYR A 188 39.07 3.02 -21.03
N ALA A 189 40.38 2.77 -21.17
CA ALA A 189 41.08 1.74 -20.40
C ALA A 189 41.09 2.04 -18.89
N ARG A 190 41.37 3.28 -18.48
CA ARG A 190 41.35 3.69 -17.06
C ARG A 190 39.96 3.50 -16.45
N THR A 191 38.92 3.96 -17.15
CA THR A 191 37.53 3.86 -16.68
C THR A 191 37.03 2.40 -16.65
N TYR A 192 37.38 1.59 -17.66
CA TYR A 192 36.97 0.19 -17.71
C TYR A 192 37.64 -0.64 -16.61
N ARG A 193 38.90 -0.36 -16.26
CA ARG A 193 39.57 -0.99 -15.11
C ARG A 193 38.85 -0.67 -13.81
N LEU A 194 38.50 0.60 -13.56
CA LEU A 194 37.69 0.97 -12.41
C LEU A 194 36.36 0.20 -12.39
N PHE A 195 35.61 0.23 -13.50
CA PHE A 195 34.35 -0.49 -13.63
C PHE A 195 34.50 -1.99 -13.31
N ALA A 196 35.60 -2.63 -13.74
CA ALA A 196 35.83 -4.05 -13.53
C ALA A 196 35.86 -4.46 -12.05
N HIS A 197 36.20 -3.53 -11.15
CA HIS A 197 36.33 -3.75 -9.71
C HIS A 197 35.26 -3.05 -8.84
N ALA A 198 34.47 -2.14 -9.39
CA ALA A 198 33.57 -1.27 -8.63
C ALA A 198 32.18 -1.88 -8.30
N ASP A 199 31.90 -3.14 -8.60
CA ASP A 199 30.56 -3.73 -8.42
C ASP A 199 30.17 -3.99 -6.96
N ALA A 200 31.12 -3.94 -6.03
CA ALA A 200 30.86 -4.07 -4.60
C ALA A 200 31.06 -2.76 -3.83
N GLU A 201 31.44 -1.66 -4.50
CA GLU A 201 31.89 -0.42 -3.86
C GLU A 201 30.81 0.17 -2.93
N HIS A 202 29.55 0.14 -3.36
CA HIS A 202 28.42 0.68 -2.60
C HIS A 202 27.70 -0.35 -1.73
N ALA A 203 28.20 -1.59 -1.67
CA ALA A 203 27.42 -2.69 -1.10
C ALA A 203 27.05 -2.53 0.38
N GLU A 204 27.92 -1.87 1.15
CA GLU A 204 27.70 -1.62 2.58
C GLU A 204 27.06 -0.25 2.86
N THR A 205 27.05 0.65 1.87
CA THR A 205 26.58 2.04 2.04
C THR A 205 25.21 2.29 1.41
N LEU A 206 24.71 1.40 0.56
CA LEU A 206 23.46 1.57 -0.18
C LEU A 206 22.23 1.76 0.72
N ALA A 207 22.26 1.22 1.94
CA ALA A 207 21.23 1.43 2.96
C ALA A 207 21.12 2.90 3.44
N GLY A 208 22.16 3.71 3.21
CA GLY A 208 22.19 5.14 3.50
C GLY A 208 21.63 6.03 2.39
N LEU A 209 21.15 5.45 1.28
CA LEU A 209 20.60 6.22 0.17
C LEU A 209 19.27 6.89 0.57
N ALA A 210 19.28 8.21 0.70
CA ALA A 210 18.17 8.96 1.30
C ALA A 210 16.99 9.22 0.35
N GLY A 211 17.25 9.40 -0.95
CA GLY A 211 16.24 9.78 -1.94
C GLY A 211 15.58 8.58 -2.64
N PRO A 212 14.46 8.80 -3.36
CA PRO A 212 13.87 7.80 -4.25
C PRO A 212 14.88 7.27 -5.27
N ALA A 213 14.92 5.94 -5.43
CA ALA A 213 15.83 5.28 -6.36
C ALA A 213 15.12 4.23 -7.23
N LEU A 214 15.26 4.32 -8.54
CA LEU A 214 14.79 3.29 -9.48
C LEU A 214 15.99 2.53 -10.06
N PHE A 215 16.05 1.22 -9.80
CA PHE A 215 17.01 0.31 -10.42
C PHE A 215 16.33 -0.42 -11.57
N MET A 216 16.72 -0.10 -12.81
CA MET A 216 16.10 -0.62 -14.02
C MET A 216 17.11 -1.41 -14.86
N THR A 217 16.74 -2.62 -15.31
CA THR A 217 17.58 -3.41 -16.21
C THR A 217 16.74 -4.25 -17.17
N GLY A 218 17.38 -4.81 -18.20
CA GLY A 218 16.77 -5.74 -19.13
C GLY A 218 16.79 -7.19 -18.63
N SER A 219 15.79 -7.98 -19.01
CA SER A 219 15.75 -9.42 -18.67
C SER A 219 16.91 -10.22 -19.27
N ASP A 220 17.46 -9.74 -20.39
CA ASP A 220 18.43 -10.45 -21.20
C ASP A 220 19.83 -9.80 -21.11
N ASP A 221 20.02 -8.87 -20.17
CA ASP A 221 21.34 -8.32 -19.83
C ASP A 221 22.16 -9.35 -19.04
N SER A 222 23.21 -9.86 -19.68
CA SER A 222 24.10 -10.88 -19.12
C SER A 222 25.15 -10.33 -18.15
N ASN A 223 25.37 -9.01 -18.12
CA ASN A 223 26.36 -8.35 -17.28
C ASN A 223 25.71 -7.71 -16.05
N SER A 224 24.53 -7.13 -16.21
CA SER A 224 23.83 -6.33 -15.19
C SER A 224 22.45 -6.94 -14.92
N THR A 225 22.46 -8.12 -14.28
CA THR A 225 21.31 -9.01 -14.27
C THR A 225 20.12 -8.46 -13.46
N PRO A 226 18.88 -8.92 -13.72
CA PRO A 226 17.71 -8.59 -12.90
C PRO A 226 17.92 -8.80 -11.39
N ALA A 227 18.67 -9.84 -11.02
CA ALA A 227 18.98 -10.14 -9.62
C ALA A 227 19.81 -9.02 -8.96
N MET A 228 20.73 -8.39 -9.69
CA MET A 228 21.54 -7.28 -9.19
C MET A 228 20.66 -6.05 -8.92
N SER A 229 19.79 -5.69 -9.87
CA SER A 229 18.85 -4.57 -9.70
C SER A 229 17.88 -4.80 -8.55
N ALA A 230 17.35 -6.02 -8.42
CA ALA A 230 16.49 -6.40 -7.30
C ALA A 230 17.23 -6.35 -5.95
N ALA A 231 18.51 -6.75 -5.91
CA ALA A 231 19.31 -6.68 -4.69
C ALA A 231 19.56 -5.24 -4.25
N MET A 232 19.94 -4.36 -5.19
CA MET A 232 20.12 -2.93 -4.91
C MET A 232 18.83 -2.28 -4.41
N ALA A 233 17.69 -2.54 -5.07
CA ALA A 233 16.40 -2.01 -4.67
C ALA A 233 15.97 -2.44 -3.26
N ARG A 234 16.32 -3.67 -2.84
CA ARG A 234 16.03 -4.16 -1.47
C ARG A 234 16.88 -3.49 -0.40
N LEU A 235 18.10 -3.08 -0.74
CA LEU A 235 19.03 -2.45 0.19
C LEU A 235 18.76 -0.95 0.32
N ALA A 236 18.36 -0.28 -0.76
CA ALA A 236 18.01 1.14 -0.74
C ALA A 236 16.65 1.38 -0.03
N PRO A 237 16.56 2.27 0.98
CA PRO A 237 15.32 2.53 1.73
C PRO A 237 14.10 2.88 0.88
N HIS A 238 14.32 3.59 -0.24
CA HIS A 238 13.29 4.00 -1.20
C HIS A 238 13.56 3.41 -2.60
N GLY A 239 14.14 2.22 -2.64
CA GLY A 239 14.51 1.50 -3.85
C GLY A 239 13.31 0.83 -4.54
N GLN A 240 13.20 1.02 -5.85
CA GLN A 240 12.29 0.32 -6.74
C GLN A 240 13.10 -0.49 -7.76
N CYS A 241 12.61 -1.66 -8.15
CA CYS A 241 13.23 -2.47 -9.20
C CYS A 241 12.27 -2.64 -10.37
N LEU A 242 12.74 -2.37 -11.59
CA LEU A 242 12.01 -2.61 -12.82
C LEU A 242 12.84 -3.43 -13.80
N VAL A 243 12.25 -4.53 -14.29
CA VAL A 243 12.90 -5.41 -15.26
C VAL A 243 12.14 -5.34 -16.58
N LEU A 244 12.80 -4.86 -17.63
CA LEU A 244 12.21 -4.73 -18.95
C LEU A 244 12.43 -6.02 -19.76
N SER A 245 11.32 -6.71 -20.07
CA SER A 245 11.36 -7.95 -20.84
C SER A 245 11.96 -7.74 -22.23
N GLY A 246 12.86 -8.65 -22.61
CA GLY A 246 13.55 -8.70 -23.91
C GLY A 246 14.67 -7.67 -24.09
N GLU A 247 14.86 -6.77 -23.13
CA GLU A 247 15.89 -5.74 -23.20
C GLU A 247 17.25 -6.28 -22.75
N ARG A 248 18.31 -5.65 -23.27
CA ARG A 248 19.72 -5.97 -22.98
C ARG A 248 20.44 -4.76 -22.38
N HIS A 249 21.76 -4.69 -22.54
CA HIS A 249 22.60 -3.70 -21.88
C HIS A 249 22.36 -2.27 -22.37
N MET A 250 22.09 -2.08 -23.67
CA MET A 250 21.89 -0.76 -24.28
C MET A 250 20.40 -0.42 -24.43
N MET A 251 19.58 -0.77 -23.43
CA MET A 251 18.12 -0.61 -23.50
C MET A 251 17.66 0.83 -23.79
N ALA A 252 18.41 1.83 -23.31
CA ALA A 252 18.12 3.24 -23.58
C ALA A 252 18.23 3.61 -25.07
N MET A 253 19.07 2.92 -25.83
CA MET A 253 19.22 3.09 -27.28
C MET A 253 18.42 2.07 -28.08
N ALA A 254 18.22 0.87 -27.53
CA ALA A 254 17.50 -0.20 -28.22
C ALA A 254 15.99 0.02 -28.23
N SER A 255 15.46 0.57 -27.12
CA SER A 255 14.03 0.82 -26.91
C SER A 255 13.83 2.19 -26.24
N PRO A 256 14.21 3.31 -26.91
CA PRO A 256 14.26 4.62 -26.31
C PRO A 256 12.92 5.09 -25.74
N GLU A 257 11.81 4.91 -26.48
CA GLU A 257 10.47 5.29 -26.02
C GLU A 257 10.07 4.58 -24.72
N LYS A 258 10.26 3.26 -24.67
CA LYS A 258 9.94 2.42 -23.52
C LYS A 258 10.75 2.79 -22.29
N VAL A 259 12.05 3.01 -22.45
CA VAL A 259 12.94 3.40 -21.35
C VAL A 259 12.62 4.82 -20.87
N THR A 260 12.41 5.74 -21.80
CA THR A 260 12.09 7.15 -21.48
C THR A 260 10.76 7.29 -20.77
N HIS A 261 9.76 6.50 -21.14
CA HIS A 261 8.47 6.44 -20.44
C HIS A 261 8.65 6.15 -18.94
N HIS A 262 9.45 5.14 -18.60
CA HIS A 262 9.69 4.76 -17.21
C HIS A 262 10.58 5.75 -16.46
N ILE A 263 11.58 6.35 -17.12
CA ILE A 263 12.37 7.43 -16.54
C ILE A 263 11.46 8.61 -16.19
N SER A 264 10.69 9.09 -17.16
CA SER A 264 9.82 10.27 -16.99
C SER A 264 8.79 10.04 -15.90
N ALA A 265 8.09 8.91 -15.93
CA ALA A 265 7.10 8.57 -14.91
C ALA A 265 7.69 8.56 -13.50
N PHE A 266 8.92 8.08 -13.33
CA PHE A 266 9.60 8.07 -12.04
C PHE A 266 10.05 9.46 -11.58
N LEU A 267 10.62 10.26 -12.49
CA LEU A 267 11.04 11.62 -12.19
C LEU A 267 9.84 12.51 -11.81
N ASP A 268 8.76 12.42 -12.59
CA ASP A 268 7.51 13.13 -12.35
C ASP A 268 6.88 12.76 -11.00
N ALA A 269 6.87 11.47 -10.67
CA ALA A 269 6.38 10.99 -9.38
C ALA A 269 7.25 11.48 -8.22
N GLY A 270 8.57 11.60 -8.42
CA GLY A 270 9.51 12.17 -7.46
C GLY A 270 9.35 13.68 -7.27
N GLU A 271 8.97 14.41 -8.32
CA GLU A 271 8.69 15.86 -8.26
C GLU A 271 7.36 16.16 -7.58
N ALA A 272 6.33 15.33 -7.84
CA ALA A 272 5.09 15.32 -7.07
C ALA A 272 5.30 14.91 -5.60
N ALA A 273 6.41 14.22 -5.29
CA ALA A 273 6.80 13.74 -3.97
C ALA A 273 7.94 14.55 -3.32
N THR A 274 8.07 15.83 -3.65
CA THR A 274 8.64 16.77 -2.67
C THR A 274 7.79 16.66 -1.41
N PRO A 275 8.33 16.60 -0.18
CA PRO A 275 7.52 16.72 1.03
C PRO A 275 7.02 18.17 1.12
N GLN A 276 6.11 18.55 0.22
CA GLN A 276 4.96 19.29 0.67
C GLN A 276 4.21 18.32 1.57
N ASP A 277 4.12 18.64 2.85
CA ASP A 277 2.83 18.52 3.52
C ASP A 277 1.81 18.97 2.47
N ASP A 278 1.03 18.05 1.91
CA ASP A 278 -0.12 18.43 1.12
C ASP A 278 -0.88 19.38 2.05
N PRO A 279 -0.94 20.69 1.78
CA PRO A 279 -1.56 21.62 2.71
C PRO A 279 -3.04 21.28 2.90
N ALA A 280 -3.59 20.36 2.10
CA ALA A 280 -4.94 19.86 2.16
C ALA A 280 -5.10 18.38 2.62
N PHE A 281 -4.05 17.53 2.71
CA PHE A 281 -4.21 16.12 3.12
C PHE A 281 -3.82 15.90 4.58
N ASP A 282 -4.74 16.20 5.49
CA ASP A 282 -4.61 15.89 6.90
C ASP A 282 -4.59 14.35 7.09
N SER A 283 -3.40 13.77 7.28
CA SER A 283 -3.22 12.34 7.59
C SER A 283 -3.99 11.90 8.83
N GLY A 284 -4.22 12.81 9.78
CA GLY A 284 -5.11 12.61 10.91
C GLY A 284 -6.57 12.49 10.48
N GLU A 285 -7.04 13.35 9.56
CA GLU A 285 -8.38 13.27 8.96
C GLU A 285 -8.57 12.01 8.13
N PHE A 286 -7.59 11.65 7.31
CA PHE A 286 -7.60 10.42 6.55
C PHE A 286 -7.70 9.19 7.46
N ARG A 287 -6.91 9.16 8.56
CA ARG A 287 -7.02 8.09 9.57
C ARG A 287 -8.40 8.09 10.25
N ARG A 288 -8.97 9.25 10.56
CA ARG A 288 -10.33 9.37 11.12
C ARG A 288 -11.40 8.88 10.12
N ALA A 289 -11.24 9.17 8.84
CA ALA A 289 -12.11 8.72 7.76
C ALA A 289 -12.06 7.19 7.60
N LEU A 290 -10.86 6.60 7.53
CA LEU A 290 -10.67 5.14 7.51
C LEU A 290 -11.26 4.47 8.76
N GLY A 291 -11.07 5.08 9.93
CA GLY A 291 -11.62 4.61 11.19
C GLY A 291 -13.15 4.63 11.25
N SER A 292 -13.85 5.26 10.30
CA SER A 292 -15.31 5.23 10.24
C SER A 292 -15.86 3.89 9.71
N PHE A 293 -15.04 3.06 9.08
CA PHE A 293 -15.41 1.70 8.72
C PHE A 293 -15.32 0.79 9.96
N LEU A 294 -16.47 0.25 10.39
CA LEU A 294 -16.52 -0.69 11.50
C LEU A 294 -15.84 -2.00 11.10
N THR A 295 -14.93 -2.47 11.94
CA THR A 295 -14.19 -3.72 11.73
C THR A 295 -14.28 -4.62 12.95
N GLY A 296 -14.17 -5.94 12.75
CA GLY A 296 -13.77 -6.83 13.84
C GLY A 296 -12.30 -6.62 14.22
N VAL A 297 -11.90 -7.10 15.40
CA VAL A 297 -10.50 -7.10 15.85
C VAL A 297 -9.92 -8.49 15.72
N THR A 298 -8.71 -8.59 15.19
CA THR A 298 -7.97 -9.86 15.07
C THR A 298 -6.62 -9.78 15.77
N ILE A 299 -6.13 -10.94 16.22
CA ILE A 299 -4.70 -11.15 16.48
C ILE A 299 -4.17 -12.06 15.38
N VAL A 300 -3.21 -11.55 14.63
CA VAL A 300 -2.50 -12.30 13.60
C VAL A 300 -1.28 -12.92 14.25
N THR A 301 -1.08 -14.22 14.05
CA THR A 301 0.01 -14.98 14.67
C THR A 301 0.82 -15.75 13.64
N THR A 302 2.09 -15.99 13.93
CA THR A 302 2.99 -16.84 13.15
C THR A 302 4.09 -17.38 14.06
N VAL A 303 4.98 -18.21 13.51
CA VAL A 303 6.20 -18.67 14.16
C VAL A 303 7.41 -18.11 13.40
N SER A 304 8.38 -17.55 14.10
CA SER A 304 9.62 -17.03 13.49
C SER A 304 10.53 -18.16 13.00
N ALA A 305 11.59 -17.82 12.27
CA ALA A 305 12.57 -18.80 11.81
C ALA A 305 13.27 -19.53 12.98
N GLU A 306 13.37 -18.87 14.14
CA GLU A 306 13.94 -19.38 15.38
C GLU A 306 12.94 -20.24 16.19
N GLY A 307 11.71 -20.39 15.71
CA GLY A 307 10.67 -21.17 16.40
C GLY A 307 9.87 -20.38 17.44
N GLU A 308 10.08 -19.07 17.57
CA GLU A 308 9.38 -18.25 18.55
C GLU A 308 8.00 -17.79 18.03
N PRO A 309 6.93 -17.86 18.85
CA PRO A 309 5.62 -17.36 18.45
C PRO A 309 5.65 -15.82 18.36
N ARG A 310 5.13 -15.29 17.25
CA ARG A 310 5.01 -13.85 16.99
C ARG A 310 3.57 -13.50 16.70
N GLY A 311 3.14 -12.34 17.17
CA GLY A 311 1.77 -11.89 16.92
C GLY A 311 1.59 -10.39 17.08
N PHE A 312 0.58 -9.87 16.39
CA PHE A 312 0.15 -8.47 16.46
C PHE A 312 -1.36 -8.36 16.30
N THR A 313 -1.92 -7.31 16.88
CA THR A 313 -3.33 -6.96 16.68
C THR A 313 -3.50 -6.23 15.36
N ALA A 314 -4.50 -6.62 14.60
CA ALA A 314 -4.90 -5.97 13.36
C ALA A 314 -6.42 -5.84 13.29
N ASN A 315 -6.90 -4.80 12.63
CA ASN A 315 -8.31 -4.67 12.26
C ASN A 315 -8.49 -4.49 10.74
N SER A 316 -7.41 -4.57 9.97
CA SER A 316 -7.36 -4.49 8.51
C SER A 316 -7.55 -5.86 7.85
N PHE A 317 -8.37 -6.73 8.44
CA PHE A 317 -8.64 -8.07 7.92
C PHE A 317 -9.76 -8.03 6.88
N ALA A 318 -9.64 -8.82 5.81
CA ALA A 318 -10.73 -9.03 4.86
C ALA A 318 -10.72 -10.46 4.28
N SER A 319 -11.92 -11.01 4.03
CA SER A 319 -12.10 -12.18 3.17
C SER A 319 -11.91 -11.81 1.70
N VAL A 320 -11.14 -12.59 0.94
CA VAL A 320 -10.78 -12.28 -0.45
C VAL A 320 -11.52 -13.15 -1.44
N SER A 321 -11.47 -14.47 -1.25
CA SER A 321 -12.05 -15.44 -2.19
C SER A 321 -12.53 -16.67 -1.46
N LEU A 322 -13.61 -17.28 -1.97
CA LEU A 322 -14.08 -18.59 -1.52
C LEU A 322 -13.36 -19.73 -2.26
N GLU A 323 -13.03 -19.55 -3.55
CA GLU A 323 -12.32 -20.55 -4.35
C GLU A 323 -11.22 -19.90 -5.21
N PRO A 324 -9.92 -20.16 -4.94
CA PRO A 324 -9.42 -20.82 -3.73
C PRO A 324 -9.73 -19.98 -2.47
N PRO A 325 -9.82 -20.60 -1.27
CA PRO A 325 -10.16 -19.89 -0.04
C PRO A 325 -9.01 -18.98 0.38
N LEU A 326 -9.20 -17.66 0.21
CA LEU A 326 -8.19 -16.63 0.45
C LEU A 326 -8.69 -15.59 1.44
N VAL A 327 -7.80 -15.16 2.34
CA VAL A 327 -7.98 -14.04 3.26
C VAL A 327 -6.78 -13.10 3.18
N LEU A 328 -6.96 -11.85 3.61
CA LEU A 328 -5.86 -10.88 3.69
C LEU A 328 -5.82 -10.15 5.04
N VAL A 329 -4.62 -9.71 5.41
CA VAL A 329 -4.39 -8.78 6.51
C VAL A 329 -3.15 -7.93 6.23
N CYS A 330 -3.13 -6.69 6.74
CA CYS A 330 -2.00 -5.77 6.57
C CYS A 330 -1.16 -5.71 7.84
N ILE A 331 0.17 -5.64 7.67
CA ILE A 331 1.13 -5.40 8.75
C ILE A 331 1.97 -4.17 8.42
N ALA A 332 2.14 -3.27 9.39
CA ALA A 332 3.01 -2.10 9.20
C ALA A 332 4.47 -2.55 9.06
N LYS A 333 5.21 -1.98 8.09
CA LYS A 333 6.64 -2.29 7.89
C LYS A 333 7.51 -1.95 9.11
N LYS A 334 7.06 -1.00 9.94
CA LYS A 334 7.71 -0.60 11.19
C LYS A 334 7.38 -1.51 12.39
N ALA A 335 6.47 -2.48 12.24
CA ALA A 335 6.13 -3.38 13.33
C ALA A 335 7.30 -4.30 13.66
N LEU A 336 7.61 -4.49 14.96
CA LEU A 336 8.72 -5.33 15.42
C LEU A 336 8.65 -6.78 14.88
N GLY A 337 7.43 -7.28 14.66
CA GLY A 337 7.19 -8.62 14.11
C GLY A 337 7.22 -8.72 12.58
N HIS A 338 7.40 -7.62 11.84
CA HIS A 338 7.26 -7.60 10.38
C HIS A 338 8.17 -8.63 9.69
N SER A 339 9.44 -8.72 10.09
CA SER A 339 10.39 -9.69 9.53
C SER A 339 9.87 -11.11 9.64
N ALA A 340 9.39 -11.52 10.82
CA ALA A 340 8.86 -12.85 11.07
C ALA A 340 7.66 -13.18 10.15
N PHE A 341 6.73 -12.24 9.96
CA PHE A 341 5.59 -12.44 9.04
C PHE A 341 6.00 -12.46 7.57
N SER A 342 6.98 -11.65 7.18
CA SER A 342 7.44 -11.54 5.79
C SER A 342 8.22 -12.78 5.31
N THR A 343 8.86 -13.50 6.24
CA THR A 343 9.65 -14.70 5.93
C THR A 343 8.95 -16.01 6.30
N SER A 344 7.81 -15.95 6.99
CA SER A 344 7.10 -17.15 7.43
C SER A 344 6.41 -17.89 6.27
N LYS A 345 6.24 -19.20 6.45
CA LYS A 345 5.49 -20.07 5.53
C LYS A 345 3.98 -19.90 5.65
N GLY A 346 3.49 -19.25 6.71
CA GLY A 346 2.08 -19.10 7.00
C GLY A 346 1.79 -18.17 8.17
N PHE A 347 0.51 -17.97 8.44
CA PHE A 347 0.03 -17.21 9.59
C PHE A 347 -1.36 -17.69 9.96
N ALA A 348 -1.79 -17.42 11.19
CA ALA A 348 -3.17 -17.60 11.59
C ALA A 348 -3.86 -16.25 11.86
N ILE A 349 -5.14 -16.17 11.52
CA ILE A 349 -6.03 -15.06 11.88
C ILE A 349 -6.90 -15.52 13.04
N ASN A 350 -6.81 -14.84 14.18
CA ASN A 350 -7.65 -15.11 15.36
C ASN A 350 -8.62 -13.94 15.53
N ILE A 351 -9.89 -14.12 15.15
CA ILE A 351 -10.94 -13.10 15.31
C ILE A 351 -11.36 -13.09 16.79
N LEU A 352 -11.17 -11.96 17.45
CA LEU A 352 -11.34 -11.86 18.90
C LEU A 352 -12.80 -11.75 19.32
N SER A 353 -13.11 -12.31 20.49
CA SER A 353 -14.38 -12.11 21.19
C SER A 353 -14.35 -10.87 22.09
N GLU A 354 -15.52 -10.40 22.52
CA GLU A 354 -15.65 -9.22 23.39
C GLU A 354 -14.83 -9.32 24.69
N SER A 355 -14.67 -10.53 25.23
CA SER A 355 -13.89 -10.79 26.45
C SER A 355 -12.38 -10.64 26.24
N GLN A 356 -11.90 -10.60 24.99
CA GLN A 356 -10.49 -10.55 24.63
C GLN A 356 -9.97 -9.11 24.35
N LYS A 357 -10.69 -8.09 24.84
CA LYS A 357 -10.28 -6.67 24.73
C LYS A 357 -8.89 -6.41 25.32
N ALA A 358 -8.57 -7.01 26.47
CA ALA A 358 -7.26 -6.84 27.11
C ALA A 358 -6.12 -7.38 26.25
N GLN A 359 -6.32 -8.56 25.66
CA GLN A 359 -5.38 -9.25 24.77
C GLN A 359 -5.11 -8.42 23.51
N SER A 360 -6.15 -7.81 22.92
CA SER A 360 -5.99 -6.87 21.82
C SER A 360 -5.02 -5.73 22.17
N GLY A 361 -5.18 -5.11 23.34
CA GLY A 361 -4.28 -4.04 23.79
C GLY A 361 -2.83 -4.51 23.95
N ILE A 362 -2.62 -5.70 24.51
CA ILE A 362 -1.28 -6.28 24.72
C ILE A 362 -0.61 -6.59 23.37
N PHE A 363 -1.33 -7.21 22.45
CA PHE A 363 -0.78 -7.57 21.13
C PHE A 363 -0.56 -6.37 20.21
N ALA A 364 -1.27 -5.25 20.43
CA ALA A 364 -1.00 -3.95 19.80
C ALA A 364 0.23 -3.22 20.41
N SER A 365 0.62 -3.56 21.64
CA SER A 365 1.71 -2.89 22.36
C SER A 365 3.12 -3.39 21.98
N LYS A 366 4.15 -2.83 22.61
CA LYS A 366 5.56 -3.27 22.52
C LYS A 366 5.97 -4.26 23.64
N ALA A 367 5.01 -4.90 24.32
CA ALA A 367 5.31 -5.89 25.35
C ALA A 367 6.19 -7.04 24.81
N ALA A 368 7.18 -7.45 25.60
CA ALA A 368 8.17 -8.45 25.20
C ALA A 368 7.59 -9.88 25.14
N ASP A 369 6.74 -10.25 26.10
CA ASP A 369 6.12 -11.58 26.17
C ASP A 369 4.59 -11.48 26.05
N LYS A 370 4.12 -11.35 24.80
CA LYS A 370 2.69 -11.24 24.50
C LYS A 370 1.95 -12.56 24.68
N PHE A 371 2.61 -13.68 24.37
CA PHE A 371 1.99 -15.01 24.37
C PHE A 371 1.78 -15.58 25.77
N ALA A 372 2.49 -15.09 26.80
CA ALA A 372 2.17 -15.40 28.19
C ALA A 372 0.77 -14.93 28.64
N THR A 373 0.12 -14.05 27.88
CA THR A 373 -1.18 -13.46 28.24
C THR A 373 -2.39 -14.16 27.60
N VAL A 374 -2.13 -15.22 26.83
CA VAL A 374 -3.14 -16.00 26.10
C VAL A 374 -2.86 -17.49 26.19
N THR A 375 -3.91 -18.30 26.25
CA THR A 375 -3.82 -19.73 25.98
C THR A 375 -3.87 -19.95 24.48
N TRP A 376 -2.96 -20.76 23.94
CA TRP A 376 -2.89 -21.04 22.51
C TRP A 376 -2.36 -22.44 22.25
N GLN A 377 -2.65 -22.93 21.05
CA GLN A 377 -2.23 -24.25 20.56
C GLN A 377 -1.74 -24.15 19.11
N PRO A 378 -0.80 -25.00 18.66
CA PRO A 378 -0.38 -25.00 17.27
C PRO A 378 -1.49 -25.55 16.35
N GLY A 379 -1.79 -24.83 15.27
CA GLY A 379 -2.66 -25.30 14.19
C GLY A 379 -1.97 -26.35 13.30
N GLN A 380 -2.69 -26.86 12.30
CA GLN A 380 -2.16 -27.87 11.38
C GLN A 380 -0.93 -27.40 10.60
N SER A 381 -0.86 -26.10 10.30
CA SER A 381 0.27 -25.44 9.63
C SER A 381 1.34 -24.95 10.60
N GLY A 382 1.19 -25.22 11.90
CA GLY A 382 2.12 -24.84 12.96
C GLY A 382 1.92 -23.43 13.53
N ASN A 383 0.96 -22.65 13.02
CA ASN A 383 0.70 -21.30 13.50
C ASN A 383 -0.04 -21.30 14.85
N PRO A 384 0.22 -20.34 15.77
CA PRO A 384 -0.49 -20.25 17.05
C PRO A 384 -1.98 -19.91 16.88
N LEU A 385 -2.87 -20.78 17.34
CA LEU A 385 -4.32 -20.55 17.41
C LEU A 385 -4.69 -20.18 18.85
N ILE A 386 -5.30 -19.01 19.04
CA ILE A 386 -5.62 -18.45 20.36
C ILE A 386 -7.00 -18.92 20.81
N ASP A 387 -7.07 -19.51 22.01
CA ASP A 387 -8.31 -19.99 22.60
C ASP A 387 -9.25 -18.83 22.95
N GLY A 388 -10.56 -19.06 22.82
CA GLY A 388 -11.60 -18.04 23.07
C GLY A 388 -11.84 -17.04 21.93
N SER A 389 -11.09 -17.16 20.84
CA SER A 389 -11.37 -16.45 19.58
C SER A 389 -12.71 -16.91 19.01
N VAL A 390 -13.50 -15.99 18.43
CA VAL A 390 -14.79 -16.30 17.79
C VAL A 390 -14.60 -17.17 16.57
N ALA A 391 -13.56 -16.88 15.79
CA ALA A 391 -13.14 -17.68 14.65
C ALA A 391 -11.62 -17.67 14.51
N VAL A 392 -11.07 -18.78 14.01
CA VAL A 392 -9.66 -18.90 13.69
C VAL A 392 -9.48 -19.45 12.28
N PHE A 393 -8.51 -18.91 11.55
CA PHE A 393 -8.14 -19.36 10.20
C PHE A 393 -6.66 -19.64 10.15
N ASP A 394 -6.27 -20.90 9.97
CA ASP A 394 -4.88 -21.32 9.81
C ASP A 394 -4.51 -21.26 8.32
N CYS A 395 -3.56 -20.40 7.96
CA CYS A 395 -3.26 -20.07 6.58
C CYS A 395 -1.83 -20.42 6.19
N ALA A 396 -1.68 -20.92 4.97
CA ALA A 396 -0.40 -20.93 4.27
C ALA A 396 -0.22 -19.59 3.55
N MET A 397 1.00 -19.04 3.53
CA MET A 397 1.30 -17.82 2.80
C MET A 397 1.05 -18.03 1.30
N HIS A 398 0.16 -17.22 0.71
CA HIS A 398 -0.12 -17.25 -0.72
C HIS A 398 0.65 -16.16 -1.45
N LYS A 399 0.64 -14.93 -0.93
CA LYS A 399 1.35 -13.79 -1.52
C LYS A 399 1.62 -12.70 -0.48
N LEU A 400 2.81 -12.10 -0.56
CA LEU A 400 3.16 -10.87 0.14
C LEU A 400 3.16 -9.73 -0.88
N VAL A 401 2.39 -8.67 -0.64
CA VAL A 401 2.31 -7.50 -1.54
C VAL A 401 2.81 -6.26 -0.80
N ASP A 402 3.66 -5.48 -1.46
CA ASP A 402 4.12 -4.19 -0.95
C ASP A 402 3.03 -3.13 -1.14
N ALA A 403 2.66 -2.41 -0.08
CA ALA A 403 1.57 -1.42 -0.12
C ALA A 403 1.86 -0.23 0.81
N GLY A 404 2.69 0.70 0.33
CA GLY A 404 3.01 1.92 1.07
C GLY A 404 3.79 1.64 2.36
N ASP A 405 3.29 2.14 3.49
CA ASP A 405 3.87 1.90 4.82
C ASP A 405 3.50 0.52 5.43
N HIS A 406 2.71 -0.28 4.71
CA HIS A 406 2.29 -1.64 5.08
C HIS A 406 2.73 -2.69 4.06
N SER A 407 2.69 -3.95 4.50
CA SER A 407 2.69 -5.13 3.62
C SER A 407 1.37 -5.86 3.76
N ILE A 408 0.80 -6.29 2.63
CA ILE A 408 -0.42 -7.09 2.58
C ILE A 408 -0.04 -8.56 2.56
N LEU A 409 -0.45 -9.28 3.60
CA LEU A 409 -0.33 -10.73 3.71
C LEU A 409 -1.60 -11.35 3.13
N ILE A 410 -1.48 -12.08 2.02
CA ILE A 410 -2.57 -12.88 1.45
C ILE A 410 -2.31 -14.33 1.82
N GLY A 411 -3.23 -14.94 2.56
CA GLY A 411 -3.15 -16.30 3.06
C GLY A 411 -4.17 -17.20 2.39
N ARG A 412 -3.77 -18.42 2.02
CA ARG A 412 -4.69 -19.49 1.63
C ARG A 412 -5.07 -20.28 2.87
N VAL A 413 -6.35 -20.29 3.20
CA VAL A 413 -6.89 -20.99 4.37
C VAL A 413 -6.72 -22.50 4.16
N ARG A 414 -6.13 -23.16 5.16
CA ARG A 414 -5.89 -24.61 5.19
C ARG A 414 -6.82 -25.31 6.17
N ASP A 415 -7.09 -24.67 7.29
CA ASP A 415 -8.03 -25.13 8.31
C ASP A 415 -8.69 -23.92 9.00
N PHE A 416 -9.89 -24.12 9.55
CA PHE A 416 -10.60 -23.06 10.26
C PHE A 416 -11.60 -23.63 11.27
N SER A 417 -11.93 -22.85 12.30
CA SER A 417 -13.02 -23.14 13.23
C SER A 417 -13.70 -21.86 13.72
N HIS A 418 -14.92 -21.98 14.23
CA HIS A 418 -15.66 -20.85 14.79
C HIS A 418 -16.61 -21.30 15.91
N ASN A 419 -17.10 -20.33 16.69
CA ASN A 419 -18.12 -20.52 17.73
C ASN A 419 -19.16 -19.41 17.69
N GLY A 420 -20.09 -19.40 18.66
CA GLY A 420 -21.19 -18.43 18.75
C GLY A 420 -20.94 -17.22 19.67
N ALA A 421 -19.71 -16.99 20.14
CA ALA A 421 -19.39 -15.83 20.98
C ALA A 421 -19.48 -14.51 20.18
N GLN A 422 -19.75 -13.41 20.87
CA GLN A 422 -19.83 -12.10 20.22
C GLN A 422 -18.43 -11.57 19.87
N PRO A 423 -18.23 -11.02 18.65
CA PRO A 423 -16.93 -10.50 18.24
C PRO A 423 -16.64 -9.14 18.85
N LEU A 424 -15.37 -8.88 19.14
CA LEU A 424 -14.89 -7.55 19.49
C LEU A 424 -14.83 -6.69 18.23
N GLY A 425 -15.56 -5.59 18.22
CA GLY A 425 -15.52 -4.57 17.16
C GLY A 425 -14.59 -3.42 17.48
N TYR A 426 -14.26 -2.66 16.44
CA TYR A 426 -13.44 -1.45 16.52
C TYR A 426 -13.94 -0.42 15.51
N CYS A 427 -14.19 0.79 15.98
CA CYS A 427 -14.65 1.91 15.15
C CYS A 427 -14.17 3.23 15.77
N ARG A 428 -13.71 4.15 14.93
CA ARG A 428 -13.27 5.50 15.28
C ARG A 428 -12.26 5.54 16.42
N GLY A 429 -11.34 4.58 16.46
CA GLY A 429 -10.29 4.48 17.48
C GLY A 429 -10.75 3.85 18.80
N THR A 430 -11.99 3.38 18.89
CA THR A 430 -12.58 2.82 20.10
C THR A 430 -13.04 1.39 19.88
N TYR A 431 -12.94 0.57 20.93
CA TYR A 431 -13.56 -0.76 20.92
C TYR A 431 -15.08 -0.61 20.97
N VAL A 432 -15.74 -1.28 20.04
CA VAL A 432 -17.20 -1.41 19.99
C VAL A 432 -17.52 -2.86 20.25
N THR A 433 -18.16 -3.13 21.35
CA THR A 433 -18.71 -4.46 21.64
C THR A 433 -20.19 -4.39 21.22
N PRO A 434 -20.62 -5.14 20.20
CA PRO A 434 -22.03 -5.20 19.79
C PRO A 434 -22.98 -5.49 20.96
N GLY A 435 -22.51 -6.14 22.03
CA GLY A 435 -23.21 -6.36 23.29
C GLY A 435 -23.28 -5.16 24.25
N LEU A 436 -22.48 -4.10 24.06
CA LEU A 436 -22.51 -2.86 24.87
C LEU A 436 -23.14 -1.70 24.10
N SER A 437 -24.43 -1.82 23.81
CA SER A 437 -25.30 -0.68 23.55
C SER A 437 -26.09 -0.26 24.82
N GLN A 438 -25.84 -0.93 25.95
CA GLN A 438 -26.59 -0.73 27.18
C GLN A 438 -25.93 0.22 28.19
N GLU A 439 -24.60 0.20 28.31
CA GLU A 439 -23.87 1.04 29.28
C GLU A 439 -23.64 2.48 28.79
N ALA A 440 -23.47 2.68 27.47
CA ALA A 440 -23.33 4.01 26.88
C ALA A 440 -24.62 4.85 26.96
N LEU A 441 -25.79 4.21 27.00
CA LEU A 441 -27.08 4.89 27.17
C LEU A 441 -27.52 5.07 28.63
N ALA A 442 -26.93 4.32 29.57
CA ALA A 442 -27.04 4.66 30.98
C ALA A 442 -26.38 6.02 31.29
N ALA A 443 -25.49 6.51 30.40
CA ALA A 443 -24.85 7.81 30.44
C ALA A 443 -25.47 8.86 29.48
N ALA A 444 -26.62 8.55 28.84
CA ALA A 444 -27.29 9.48 27.92
C ALA A 444 -27.80 10.74 28.66
N PRO A 445 -27.88 11.90 27.97
CA PRO A 445 -28.34 13.15 28.57
C PRO A 445 -29.72 13.03 29.23
N HIS A 446 -29.95 13.80 30.30
CA HIS A 446 -31.27 13.94 30.93
C HIS A 446 -32.33 14.29 29.87
N GLY A 447 -33.32 13.41 29.67
CA GLY A 447 -34.40 13.61 28.68
C GLY A 447 -34.47 12.58 27.56
N THR A 448 -33.53 11.62 27.48
CA THR A 448 -33.53 10.58 26.44
C THR A 448 -34.60 9.50 26.68
N GLU A 449 -35.47 9.29 25.70
CA GLU A 449 -36.40 8.15 25.67
C GLU A 449 -35.77 6.98 24.91
N VAL A 450 -35.86 5.77 25.48
CA VAL A 450 -35.28 4.56 24.93
C VAL A 450 -36.38 3.55 24.68
N GLY A 451 -36.56 3.18 23.42
CA GLY A 451 -37.55 2.20 22.98
C GLY A 451 -36.94 0.96 22.33
N ALA A 452 -37.78 -0.03 22.05
CA ALA A 452 -37.37 -1.26 21.38
C ALA A 452 -38.44 -1.78 20.40
N ILE A 453 -37.99 -2.16 19.21
CA ILE A 453 -38.71 -3.01 18.26
C ILE A 453 -38.30 -4.45 18.57
N LEU A 454 -39.21 -5.20 19.19
CA LEU A 454 -38.95 -6.54 19.69
C LEU A 454 -39.66 -7.58 18.83
N GLU A 455 -38.89 -8.47 18.22
CA GLU A 455 -39.36 -9.41 17.21
C GLU A 455 -39.52 -10.84 17.75
N ASN A 456 -40.57 -11.52 17.30
CA ASN A 456 -40.77 -12.96 17.46
C ASN A 456 -41.41 -13.54 16.20
N GLU A 457 -40.67 -14.36 15.44
CA GLU A 457 -41.17 -15.08 14.25
C GLU A 457 -41.92 -14.17 13.25
N GLY A 458 -41.31 -13.04 12.87
CA GLY A 458 -41.91 -12.10 11.91
C GLY A 458 -43.00 -11.19 12.50
N ARG A 459 -43.23 -11.23 13.82
CA ARG A 459 -44.17 -10.36 14.53
C ARG A 459 -43.42 -9.41 15.46
N VAL A 460 -43.95 -8.20 15.65
CA VAL A 460 -43.40 -7.17 16.55
C VAL A 460 -44.29 -7.02 17.78
N LEU A 461 -43.68 -6.89 18.95
CA LEU A 461 -44.37 -6.63 20.21
C LEU A 461 -44.83 -5.17 20.33
N PHE A 462 -46.10 -5.00 20.70
CA PHE A 462 -46.71 -3.75 21.09
C PHE A 462 -47.38 -3.86 22.46
N PHE A 463 -47.48 -2.72 23.14
CA PHE A 463 -48.36 -2.51 24.29
C PHE A 463 -49.64 -1.82 23.84
N GLU A 464 -50.78 -2.31 24.31
CA GLU A 464 -52.09 -1.72 24.02
C GLU A 464 -52.50 -0.77 25.16
N THR A 465 -52.78 0.48 24.79
CA THR A 465 -53.26 1.50 25.73
C THR A 465 -54.77 1.35 25.97
N PRO A 466 -55.32 1.83 27.12
CA PRO A 466 -56.75 1.79 27.40
C PRO A 466 -57.64 2.43 26.32
N ASP A 467 -57.10 3.39 25.56
CA ASP A 467 -57.80 4.14 24.50
C ASP A 467 -57.68 3.46 23.11
N GLY A 468 -57.10 2.25 23.05
CA GLY A 468 -56.98 1.43 21.85
C GLY A 468 -55.85 1.85 20.90
N PHE A 469 -54.88 2.63 21.37
CA PHE A 469 -53.63 2.90 20.65
C PHE A 469 -52.57 1.83 20.95
N HIS A 470 -51.64 1.65 20.02
CA HIS A 470 -50.53 0.71 20.11
C HIS A 470 -49.21 1.47 20.26
N GLU A 471 -48.40 1.04 21.23
CA GLU A 471 -47.10 1.65 21.55
C GLU A 471 -46.00 0.59 21.54
N LEU A 472 -44.81 0.96 21.07
CA LEU A 472 -43.64 0.12 21.25
C LEU A 472 -43.18 0.19 22.72
N PRO A 473 -42.57 -0.87 23.26
CA PRO A 473 -41.93 -0.80 24.57
C PRO A 473 -40.91 0.34 24.62
N ALA A 474 -41.10 1.29 25.54
CA ALA A 474 -40.22 2.45 25.72
C ALA A 474 -40.19 2.92 27.18
N GLY A 475 -39.14 3.67 27.55
CA GLY A 475 -39.00 4.29 28.86
C GLY A 475 -37.91 5.39 28.89
N ARG A 476 -37.78 6.06 30.04
CA ARG A 476 -36.75 7.07 30.30
C ARG A 476 -35.40 6.38 30.50
N GLY A 477 -34.60 6.33 29.44
CA GLY A 477 -33.36 5.58 29.44
C GLY A 477 -33.57 4.06 29.43
N LEU A 478 -32.45 3.34 29.34
CA LEU A 478 -32.47 1.89 29.39
C LEU A 478 -32.73 1.36 30.81
N GLY A 479 -32.12 2.00 31.82
CA GLY A 479 -32.27 1.73 33.25
C GLY A 479 -32.07 0.27 33.67
N SER A 480 -32.73 -0.13 34.76
CA SER A 480 -32.68 -1.48 35.32
C SER A 480 -34.09 -2.05 35.48
N PRO A 481 -34.27 -3.37 35.61
CA PRO A 481 -35.59 -3.99 35.82
C PRO A 481 -36.34 -3.48 37.07
N LYS A 482 -35.65 -2.84 38.02
CA LYS A 482 -36.24 -2.24 39.23
C LYS A 482 -36.70 -0.79 39.03
N ASP A 483 -36.28 -0.15 37.95
CA ASP A 483 -36.67 1.22 37.62
C ASP A 483 -37.87 1.19 36.68
N ALA A 484 -39.07 1.32 37.26
CA ALA A 484 -40.34 1.29 36.53
C ALA A 484 -40.47 2.37 35.45
N GLY A 485 -39.65 3.43 35.49
CA GLY A 485 -39.64 4.47 34.47
C GLY A 485 -38.77 4.15 33.25
N SER A 486 -37.95 3.10 33.32
CA SER A 486 -37.00 2.72 32.26
C SER A 486 -37.52 1.63 31.35
N LEU A 487 -36.92 1.48 30.15
CA LEU A 487 -37.30 0.42 29.21
C LEU A 487 -37.24 -0.98 29.87
N LYS A 488 -36.17 -1.29 30.61
CA LYS A 488 -36.05 -2.59 31.29
C LYS A 488 -37.10 -2.78 32.38
N GLY A 489 -37.49 -1.73 33.10
CA GLY A 489 -38.57 -1.80 34.08
C GLY A 489 -39.94 -1.98 33.44
N CYS A 490 -40.22 -1.30 32.33
CA CYS A 490 -41.46 -1.46 31.57
C CYS A 490 -41.64 -2.90 31.06
N LEU A 491 -40.58 -3.49 30.50
CA LEU A 491 -40.58 -4.89 30.06
C LEU A 491 -40.79 -5.85 31.25
N ALA A 492 -40.08 -5.63 32.36
CA ALA A 492 -40.20 -6.45 33.56
C ALA A 492 -41.62 -6.38 34.17
N ALA A 493 -42.26 -5.20 34.17
CA ALA A 493 -43.61 -5.01 34.68
C ALA A 493 -44.69 -5.77 33.88
N LYS A 494 -44.40 -6.11 32.63
CA LYS A 494 -45.24 -6.94 31.75
C LYS A 494 -44.77 -8.39 31.64
N ALA A 495 -43.81 -8.80 32.48
CA ALA A 495 -43.18 -10.11 32.41
C ALA A 495 -42.67 -10.48 30.99
N VAL A 496 -42.22 -9.46 30.24
CA VAL A 496 -41.68 -9.63 28.90
C VAL A 496 -40.18 -9.92 29.02
N ASP A 497 -39.80 -11.12 28.58
CA ASP A 497 -38.40 -11.52 28.46
C ASP A 497 -37.89 -11.20 27.06
N ALA A 498 -37.00 -10.22 26.98
CA ALA A 498 -36.52 -9.65 25.72
C ALA A 498 -35.00 -9.48 25.72
N GLN A 499 -34.39 -9.79 24.58
CA GLN A 499 -32.99 -9.56 24.31
C GLN A 499 -32.85 -8.38 23.34
N LEU A 500 -32.37 -7.25 23.86
CA LEU A 500 -32.04 -6.09 23.03
C LEU A 500 -30.78 -6.39 22.20
N GLY A 501 -30.86 -6.14 20.90
CA GLY A 501 -29.76 -6.25 19.95
C GLY A 501 -29.19 -4.87 19.60
N PHE A 502 -29.25 -4.50 18.33
CA PHE A 502 -28.57 -3.33 17.78
C PHE A 502 -29.45 -2.08 17.75
N LEU A 503 -28.81 -0.91 17.72
CA LEU A 503 -29.48 0.38 17.58
C LEU A 503 -30.08 0.53 16.18
N PHE A 504 -31.36 0.88 16.10
CA PHE A 504 -32.12 0.98 14.85
C PHE A 504 -32.41 2.44 14.43
N ALA A 505 -32.78 3.30 15.37
CA ALA A 505 -33.09 4.69 15.07
C ALA A 505 -32.69 5.62 16.22
N VAL A 506 -32.21 6.80 15.86
CA VAL A 506 -32.01 7.94 16.79
C VAL A 506 -32.58 9.18 16.14
N TRP A 507 -33.42 9.92 16.86
CA TRP A 507 -33.93 11.22 16.41
C TRP A 507 -34.15 12.16 17.58
N ASP A 508 -34.18 13.46 17.29
CA ASP A 508 -34.55 14.49 18.26
C ASP A 508 -36.05 14.81 18.17
N ASP A 509 -36.69 15.04 19.32
CA ASP A 509 -38.10 15.42 19.41
C ASP A 509 -38.31 16.76 18.69
N ALA A 510 -39.28 16.79 17.78
CA ALA A 510 -39.54 17.97 16.96
C ALA A 510 -40.11 19.15 17.77
N ALA A 511 -40.75 18.89 18.90
CA ALA A 511 -41.30 19.90 19.80
C ALA A 511 -40.28 20.37 20.86
N ASP A 512 -39.32 19.51 21.21
CA ASP A 512 -38.25 19.81 22.16
C ASP A 512 -36.91 19.18 21.72
N PRO A 513 -36.08 19.90 20.96
CA PRO A 513 -34.81 19.39 20.45
C PRO A 513 -33.80 18.99 21.55
N SER A 514 -34.07 19.29 22.82
CA SER A 514 -33.26 18.82 23.94
C SER A 514 -33.58 17.38 24.38
N ARG A 515 -34.66 16.80 23.83
CA ARG A 515 -35.07 15.41 24.04
C ARG A 515 -34.75 14.59 22.79
N SER A 516 -34.12 13.44 23.00
CA SER A 516 -33.80 12.50 21.93
C SER A 516 -34.48 11.16 22.19
N HIS A 517 -34.86 10.47 21.12
CA HIS A 517 -35.41 9.13 21.15
C HIS A 517 -34.41 8.15 20.54
N VAL A 518 -34.28 6.99 21.17
CA VAL A 518 -33.32 5.95 20.80
C VAL A 518 -34.04 4.61 20.76
N TYR A 519 -34.12 3.98 19.60
CA TYR A 519 -34.81 2.71 19.43
C TYR A 519 -33.87 1.57 19.08
N TYR A 520 -33.95 0.49 19.86
CA TYR A 520 -33.25 -0.77 19.63
C TYR A 520 -34.08 -1.74 18.78
N ARG A 521 -33.41 -2.63 18.06
CA ARG A 521 -34.00 -3.89 17.60
C ARG A 521 -33.56 -5.01 18.51
N GLY A 522 -34.46 -5.94 18.78
CA GLY A 522 -34.18 -7.09 19.63
C GLY A 522 -35.13 -8.24 19.35
N SER A 523 -34.93 -9.35 20.05
CA SER A 523 -35.83 -10.49 20.04
C SER A 523 -36.61 -10.56 21.34
N VAL A 524 -37.80 -11.14 21.29
CA VAL A 524 -38.64 -11.37 22.47
C VAL A 524 -39.17 -12.79 22.48
N THR A 525 -39.23 -13.38 23.67
CA THR A 525 -39.92 -14.65 23.87
C THR A 525 -41.42 -14.39 23.80
N ALA A 526 -42.17 -15.24 23.08
CA ALA A 526 -43.61 -15.05 22.91
C ALA A 526 -44.29 -14.88 24.29
N PRO A 527 -44.99 -13.76 24.53
CA PRO A 527 -45.61 -13.50 25.82
C PRO A 527 -46.69 -14.55 26.11
N SER A 528 -46.89 -14.85 27.39
CA SER A 528 -47.90 -15.83 27.81
C SER A 528 -49.31 -15.35 27.38
N PRO A 529 -50.16 -16.21 26.80
CA PRO A 529 -51.44 -15.84 26.16
C PRO A 529 -52.53 -15.24 27.07
N GLY A 530 -52.22 -14.87 28.31
CA GLY A 530 -53.14 -14.30 29.29
C GLY A 530 -53.02 -12.78 29.54
N ASP A 531 -51.98 -12.11 29.04
CA ASP A 531 -51.81 -10.66 29.28
C ASP A 531 -52.49 -9.83 28.18
N ARG A 532 -53.62 -9.20 28.52
CA ARG A 532 -54.43 -8.39 27.58
C ARG A 532 -53.74 -7.11 27.10
N GLN A 533 -52.58 -6.75 27.67
CA GLN A 533 -51.90 -5.49 27.35
C GLN A 533 -50.67 -5.65 26.47
N THR A 534 -50.28 -6.88 26.12
CA THR A 534 -49.16 -7.15 25.19
C THR A 534 -49.66 -7.88 23.96
N ARG A 535 -49.22 -7.44 22.78
CA ARG A 535 -49.69 -7.98 21.49
C ARG A 535 -48.54 -8.15 20.52
N LEU A 536 -48.38 -9.35 19.98
CA LEU A 536 -47.52 -9.59 18.82
C LEU A 536 -48.34 -9.33 17.55
N VAL A 537 -47.88 -8.38 16.74
CA VAL A 537 -48.53 -8.00 15.47
C VAL A 537 -47.62 -8.41 14.31
N ASP A 538 -48.19 -9.02 13.29
CA ASP A 538 -47.47 -9.36 12.06
C ASP A 538 -46.90 -8.10 11.42
N ILE A 539 -45.65 -8.15 10.95
CA ILE A 539 -44.94 -7.00 10.36
C ILE A 539 -45.77 -6.36 9.25
N ASP A 540 -46.44 -7.16 8.43
CA ASP A 540 -47.23 -6.67 7.30
C ASP A 540 -48.50 -5.91 7.74
N HIS A 541 -48.97 -6.12 8.98
CA HIS A 541 -50.15 -5.46 9.55
C HIS A 541 -49.81 -4.30 10.49
N ILE A 542 -48.53 -3.94 10.65
CA ILE A 542 -48.13 -2.82 11.51
C ILE A 542 -48.69 -1.49 10.99
N VAL A 543 -48.81 -1.33 9.68
CA VAL A 543 -49.34 -0.10 9.04
C VAL A 543 -50.81 0.17 9.36
N ASP A 544 -51.56 -0.86 9.78
CA ASP A 544 -52.97 -0.77 10.14
C ASP A 544 -53.18 -0.37 11.62
N LEU A 545 -52.09 -0.30 12.41
CA LEU A 545 -52.17 0.02 13.83
C LEU A 545 -52.42 1.51 14.08
N ARG A 546 -53.22 1.79 15.12
CA ARG A 546 -53.41 3.14 15.65
C ARG A 546 -52.22 3.51 16.53
N ILE A 547 -51.17 4.09 15.94
CA ILE A 547 -50.00 4.62 16.64
C ILE A 547 -50.17 6.14 16.81
N ALA A 548 -50.12 6.62 18.06
CA ALA A 548 -50.37 8.03 18.39
C ALA A 548 -49.23 8.94 17.93
N ASP A 549 -47.98 8.52 18.14
CA ASP A 549 -46.79 9.30 17.82
C ASP A 549 -46.49 9.26 16.30
N PRO A 550 -46.52 10.41 15.59
CA PRO A 550 -46.21 10.47 14.17
C PRO A 550 -44.79 10.03 13.80
N ALA A 551 -43.80 10.29 14.65
CA ALA A 551 -42.40 9.90 14.42
C ALA A 551 -42.24 8.39 14.56
N VAL A 552 -42.83 7.78 15.60
CA VAL A 552 -42.83 6.32 15.77
C VAL A 552 -43.56 5.62 14.62
N ARG A 553 -44.68 6.19 14.15
CA ARG A 553 -45.41 5.67 12.98
C ARG A 553 -44.57 5.76 11.70
N SER A 554 -43.87 6.86 11.47
CA SER A 554 -42.95 7.02 10.34
C SER A 554 -41.79 6.02 10.40
N MET A 555 -41.19 5.85 11.58
CA MET A 555 -40.13 4.87 11.86
C MET A 555 -40.61 3.43 11.58
N LEU A 556 -41.81 3.07 12.03
CA LEU A 556 -42.37 1.73 11.81
C LEU A 556 -42.73 1.48 10.35
N ALA A 557 -43.30 2.47 9.64
CA ALA A 557 -43.53 2.35 8.20
C ALA A 557 -42.22 2.13 7.42
N ARG A 558 -41.14 2.78 7.85
CA ARG A 558 -39.79 2.52 7.30
C ARG A 558 -39.31 1.11 7.63
N TYR A 559 -39.44 0.70 8.90
CA TYR A 559 -39.04 -0.62 9.36
C TYR A 559 -39.71 -1.74 8.55
N VAL A 560 -41.02 -1.63 8.29
CA VAL A 560 -41.77 -2.58 7.45
C VAL A 560 -41.18 -2.62 6.05
N ARG A 561 -40.97 -1.47 5.40
CA ARG A 561 -40.38 -1.38 4.04
C ARG A 561 -38.97 -1.98 3.97
N GLU A 562 -38.07 -1.61 4.89
CA GLU A 562 -36.69 -2.11 4.95
C GLU A 562 -36.63 -3.62 5.16
N ARG A 563 -37.61 -4.20 5.88
CA ARG A 563 -37.72 -5.65 6.07
C ARG A 563 -38.13 -6.37 4.78
N THR A 564 -39.02 -5.78 3.98
CA THR A 564 -39.43 -6.33 2.69
C THR A 564 -38.31 -6.27 1.64
N GLU A 565 -37.40 -5.29 1.76
CA GLU A 565 -36.30 -5.03 0.81
C GLU A 565 -34.95 -5.63 1.23
N ASP A 566 -34.86 -6.28 2.40
CA ASP A 566 -33.63 -6.80 3.04
C ASP A 566 -32.47 -5.79 3.09
N ALA A 567 -32.83 -4.51 3.29
CA ALA A 567 -31.90 -3.38 3.27
C ALA A 567 -32.02 -2.62 4.60
N PHE A 568 -31.16 -2.95 5.57
CA PHE A 568 -31.18 -2.28 6.88
C PHE A 568 -30.18 -1.12 6.92
N GLY A 569 -30.62 0.03 7.41
CA GLY A 569 -29.77 1.19 7.67
C GLY A 569 -30.14 1.89 8.98
N VAL A 570 -29.16 2.57 9.58
CA VAL A 570 -29.40 3.42 10.75
C VAL A 570 -29.86 4.79 10.27
N TYR A 571 -31.05 5.21 10.69
CA TYR A 571 -31.55 6.56 10.40
C TYR A 571 -31.12 7.55 11.47
N VAL A 572 -30.61 8.68 11.01
CA VAL A 572 -30.25 9.83 11.84
C VAL A 572 -30.93 11.06 11.26
N GLY A 573 -31.80 11.70 12.03
CA GLY A 573 -32.59 12.84 11.57
C GLY A 573 -33.57 13.34 12.62
N ASN A 574 -34.62 14.01 12.16
CA ASN A 574 -35.77 14.42 12.97
C ASN A 574 -37.02 13.61 12.57
N ALA A 575 -38.19 13.97 13.09
CA ALA A 575 -39.45 13.27 12.81
C ALA A 575 -39.90 13.30 11.32
N VAL A 576 -39.28 14.13 10.48
CA VAL A 576 -39.71 14.47 9.11
C VAL A 576 -38.59 14.30 8.07
N GLU A 577 -37.35 14.62 8.42
CA GLU A 577 -36.18 14.64 7.52
C GLU A 577 -34.96 13.99 8.19
N GLY A 578 -34.22 13.15 7.45
CA GLY A 578 -33.03 12.47 7.98
C GLY A 578 -32.30 11.61 6.95
N GLU A 579 -31.06 11.24 7.27
CA GLU A 579 -30.21 10.39 6.44
C GLU A 579 -30.27 8.93 6.91
N VAL A 580 -30.54 8.01 5.99
CA VAL A 580 -30.37 6.57 6.22
C VAL A 580 -28.92 6.21 5.90
N ARG A 581 -28.17 5.79 6.92
CA ARG A 581 -26.82 5.24 6.75
C ARG A 581 -26.93 3.71 6.60
N PRO A 582 -26.72 3.14 5.40
CA PRO A 582 -26.87 1.71 5.18
C PRO A 582 -25.86 0.91 6.01
N LEU A 583 -26.32 -0.17 6.63
CA LEU A 583 -25.48 -1.20 7.23
C LEU A 583 -25.08 -2.20 6.13
N ALA A 584 -24.20 -1.75 5.23
CA ALA A 584 -23.72 -2.48 4.04
C ALA A 584 -24.76 -2.76 2.92
N ARG A 585 -24.26 -2.80 1.68
CA ARG A 585 -25.03 -2.97 0.43
C ARG A 585 -25.30 -4.46 0.20
N ALA A 586 -26.55 -4.91 0.13
CA ALA A 586 -26.87 -6.19 -0.48
C ALA A 586 -26.64 -6.08 -2.01
N ALA A 587 -25.88 -7.01 -2.59
CA ALA A 587 -25.66 -7.05 -4.03
C ALA A 587 -26.99 -7.43 -4.72
N SER A 588 -27.56 -6.50 -5.48
CA SER A 588 -28.74 -6.74 -6.30
C SER A 588 -28.45 -7.78 -7.39
N SER A 589 -29.15 -8.91 -7.36
CA SER A 589 -29.22 -9.86 -8.46
C SER A 589 -29.96 -9.23 -9.64
N GLN A 590 -29.24 -8.82 -10.69
CA GLN A 590 -29.87 -8.54 -11.97
C GLN A 590 -30.25 -9.87 -12.63
N ALA A 591 -31.54 -10.16 -12.64
CA ALA A 591 -32.14 -11.20 -13.45
C ALA A 591 -32.01 -10.85 -14.94
N LEU A 592 -31.09 -11.53 -15.63
CA LEU A 592 -31.14 -11.70 -17.08
C LEU A 592 -32.36 -12.56 -17.42
N THR A 593 -33.48 -11.90 -17.75
CA THR A 593 -34.57 -12.52 -18.51
C THR A 593 -34.53 -11.99 -19.93
N GLY A 594 -34.22 -12.87 -20.87
CA GLY A 594 -34.04 -12.54 -22.27
C GLY A 594 -35.33 -12.19 -23.00
N ARG A 595 -35.17 -11.53 -24.16
CA ARG A 595 -36.13 -11.58 -25.26
C ARG A 595 -35.39 -11.60 -26.60
N ARG A 596 -35.53 -12.78 -27.24
CA ARG A 596 -35.40 -13.15 -28.66
C ARG A 596 -34.01 -13.17 -29.30
#